data_AF-A0A6P1QVX0-F1
#
_entry.id   AF-A0A6P1QVX0-F1
#
_cell.length_a   1.000
_cell.length_b   1.000
_cell.length_c   1.000
_cell.angle_alpha   90.00
_cell.angle_beta   90.00
_cell.angle_gamma   90.00
#
_symmetry.space_group_name_H-M   'P 1'
#
loop_
_entity.id
_entity.type
_entity.pdbx_description
1 polymer ?
#
loop_
_entity_poly.entity_id
_entity_poly.type
_entity_poly.pdbx_seq_one_letter_code
_entity_poly.pdbx_strand_id
1 'polypeptide(L)'
;MKRVIVFCLMILLFISCRSYSEKDLIGVYTPVNYRNTFDTIHLKKNNKYYRTVYNKSKERVIEIRGEWSVREDVIEFKSPYFLNLDRDLVMYPELLQDTESNGLGYIWKKVGVFEFCVGYFGVDLPNQNCYRRLND
;
A
#
# COMPACT_ATOMS: atom_id res chain seq x y z
N MET A 1 20.64 -36.85 23.65
CA MET A 1 19.29 -36.22 23.63
C MET A 1 19.33 -34.70 23.81
N LYS A 2 19.95 -34.13 24.87
CA LYS A 2 19.99 -32.67 25.09
C LYS A 2 20.59 -31.84 23.93
N ARG A 3 21.62 -32.34 23.22
CA ARG A 3 22.22 -31.65 22.06
C ARG A 3 21.35 -31.65 20.80
N VAL A 4 20.46 -32.63 20.64
CA VAL A 4 19.54 -32.74 19.49
C VAL A 4 18.37 -31.76 19.65
N ILE A 5 17.91 -31.55 20.89
CA ILE A 5 16.83 -30.61 21.22
C ILE A 5 17.24 -29.16 20.91
N VAL A 6 18.50 -28.79 21.21
CA VAL A 6 19.02 -27.44 20.89
C VAL A 6 19.10 -27.20 19.38
N PHE A 7 19.43 -28.23 18.60
CA PHE A 7 19.51 -28.13 17.15
C PHE A 7 18.11 -27.98 16.50
N CYS A 8 17.09 -28.68 17.02
CA CYS A 8 15.70 -28.48 16.60
C CYS A 8 15.15 -27.10 16.98
N LEU A 9 15.56 -26.52 18.12
CA LEU A 9 15.14 -25.18 18.53
C LEU A 9 15.69 -24.07 17.61
N MET A 10 16.92 -24.22 17.11
CA MET A 10 17.50 -23.26 16.16
C MET A 10 16.79 -23.28 14.79
N ILE A 11 16.38 -24.45 14.30
CA ILE A 11 15.70 -24.57 13.00
C ILE A 11 14.32 -23.88 13.02
N LEU A 12 13.63 -23.88 14.17
CA LEU A 12 12.34 -23.21 14.35
C LEU A 12 12.42 -21.68 14.29
N LEU A 13 13.59 -21.08 14.54
CA LEU A 13 13.77 -19.62 14.50
C LEU A 13 13.93 -19.06 13.08
N PHE A 14 14.18 -19.90 12.07
CA PHE A 14 14.34 -19.46 10.68
C PHE A 14 13.04 -19.47 9.86
N ILE A 15 11.94 -19.99 10.40
CA ILE A 15 10.68 -20.19 9.64
C ILE A 15 9.81 -18.91 9.64
N SER A 16 10.12 -17.89 10.45
CA SER A 16 9.28 -16.69 10.57
C SER A 16 9.59 -15.57 9.57
N CYS A 17 10.54 -15.73 8.66
CA CYS A 17 10.79 -14.73 7.62
C CYS A 17 9.83 -14.93 6.43
N ARG A 18 8.56 -14.52 6.59
CA ARG A 18 7.62 -14.43 5.47
C ARG A 18 7.88 -13.15 4.70
N SER A 19 8.58 -13.25 3.58
CA SER A 19 8.65 -12.20 2.57
C SER A 19 7.41 -12.24 1.69
N TYR A 20 6.80 -11.09 1.40
CA TYR A 20 5.70 -11.01 0.44
C TYR A 20 6.26 -10.95 -0.99
N SER A 21 5.58 -11.62 -1.92
CA SER A 21 5.88 -11.52 -3.35
C SER A 21 4.86 -10.62 -4.07
N GLU A 22 5.21 -10.11 -5.25
CA GLU A 22 4.27 -9.30 -6.04
C GLU A 22 2.99 -10.08 -6.35
N LYS A 23 3.12 -11.39 -6.58
CA LYS A 23 1.97 -12.24 -6.88
C LYS A 23 0.94 -12.25 -5.74
N ASP A 24 1.39 -12.16 -4.49
CA ASP A 24 0.52 -12.19 -3.31
C ASP A 24 -0.34 -10.92 -3.19
N LEU A 25 0.17 -9.81 -3.72
CA LEU A 25 -0.38 -8.46 -3.57
C LEU A 25 -1.20 -8.01 -4.78
N ILE A 26 -1.30 -8.80 -5.84
CA ILE A 26 -2.20 -8.50 -6.96
C ILE A 26 -3.64 -8.39 -6.42
N GLY A 27 -4.33 -7.33 -6.83
CA GLY A 27 -5.72 -7.08 -6.43
C GLY A 27 -6.10 -5.61 -6.48
N VAL A 28 -7.34 -5.34 -6.08
CA VAL A 28 -7.89 -3.99 -5.95
C VAL A 28 -7.90 -3.60 -4.49
N TYR A 29 -7.48 -2.38 -4.18
CA TYR A 29 -7.31 -1.85 -2.85
C TYR A 29 -8.10 -0.55 -2.70
N THR A 30 -8.71 -0.37 -1.53
CA THR A 30 -9.53 0.80 -1.16
C THR A 30 -9.10 1.32 0.21
N PRO A 31 -9.36 2.60 0.53
CA PRO A 31 -8.80 3.20 1.72
C PRO A 31 -9.51 2.69 2.97
N VAL A 32 -8.78 2.48 4.05
CA VAL A 32 -9.33 1.88 5.29
C VAL A 32 -10.21 2.89 6.07
N ASN A 33 -9.90 4.19 6.01
CA ASN A 33 -10.50 5.21 6.89
C ASN A 33 -10.80 6.56 6.21
N TYR A 34 -10.75 6.66 4.88
CA TYR A 34 -11.01 7.93 4.22
C TYR A 34 -12.49 8.31 4.29
N ARG A 35 -12.77 9.55 4.73
CA ARG A 35 -14.13 10.06 4.86
C ARG A 35 -14.68 10.64 3.56
N ASN A 36 -13.86 11.01 2.57
CA ASN A 36 -14.34 11.90 1.50
C ASN A 36 -13.71 11.83 0.08
N THR A 37 -12.93 10.81 -0.28
CA THR A 37 -12.61 10.53 -1.69
C THR A 37 -12.67 9.01 -1.95
N PHE A 38 -13.15 8.59 -3.11
CA PHE A 38 -13.10 7.19 -3.52
C PHE A 38 -11.73 6.97 -4.20
N ASP A 39 -10.72 6.58 -3.43
CA ASP A 39 -9.38 6.28 -3.93
C ASP A 39 -9.22 4.77 -4.14
N THR A 40 -8.89 4.33 -5.34
CA THR A 40 -8.72 2.91 -5.66
C THR A 40 -7.36 2.67 -6.27
N ILE A 41 -6.64 1.67 -5.75
CA ILE A 41 -5.35 1.20 -6.29
C ILE A 41 -5.53 -0.22 -6.81
N HIS A 42 -5.23 -0.45 -8.07
CA HIS A 42 -5.23 -1.77 -8.69
C HIS A 42 -3.79 -2.20 -8.98
N LEU A 43 -3.28 -3.13 -8.18
CA LEU A 43 -1.99 -3.78 -8.39
C LEU A 43 -2.16 -4.94 -9.37
N LYS A 44 -1.48 -4.87 -10.52
CA LYS A 44 -1.55 -5.86 -11.59
C LYS A 44 -0.25 -6.63 -11.74
N LYS A 45 -0.33 -7.74 -12.48
CA LYS A 45 0.84 -8.50 -12.99
C LYS A 45 1.82 -7.58 -13.72
N ASN A 46 3.07 -8.03 -13.84
CA ASN A 46 4.16 -7.32 -14.50
C ASN A 46 4.45 -5.95 -13.87
N ASN A 47 4.29 -5.84 -12.55
CA ASN A 47 4.71 -4.68 -11.78
C ASN A 47 4.05 -3.38 -12.24
N LYS A 48 2.81 -3.45 -12.75
CA LYS A 48 2.01 -2.28 -13.15
C LYS A 48 0.92 -2.00 -12.13
N TYR A 49 0.68 -0.73 -11.83
CA TYR A 49 -0.47 -0.32 -11.04
C TYR A 49 -1.28 0.76 -11.73
N TYR A 50 -2.56 0.83 -11.35
CA TYR A 50 -3.49 1.87 -11.77
C TYR A 50 -4.10 2.47 -10.52
N ARG A 51 -4.14 3.80 -10.42
CA ARG A 51 -4.80 4.49 -9.32
C ARG A 51 -5.83 5.47 -9.86
N THR A 52 -6.99 5.51 -9.22
CA THR A 52 -8.04 6.46 -9.55
C THR A 52 -8.62 7.03 -8.27
N VAL A 53 -8.68 8.36 -8.21
CA VAL A 53 -9.28 9.10 -7.09
C VAL A 53 -10.47 9.91 -7.59
N TYR A 54 -11.59 9.82 -6.88
CA TYR A 54 -12.78 10.62 -7.15
C TYR A 54 -13.07 11.59 -6.00
N ASN A 55 -13.55 12.79 -6.31
CA ASN A 55 -14.06 13.74 -5.32
C ASN A 55 -15.45 13.32 -4.80
N LYS A 56 -16.01 14.10 -3.86
CA LYS A 56 -17.35 13.87 -3.30
C LYS A 56 -18.48 13.90 -4.34
N SER A 57 -18.29 14.66 -5.41
CA SER A 57 -19.23 14.76 -6.55
C SER A 57 -19.10 13.57 -7.52
N LYS A 58 -18.24 12.59 -7.22
CA LYS A 58 -17.90 11.43 -8.07
C LYS A 58 -17.20 11.81 -9.37
N GLU A 59 -16.63 13.01 -9.45
CA GLU A 59 -15.78 13.40 -10.55
C GLU A 59 -14.38 12.86 -10.30
N ARG A 60 -13.76 12.33 -11.36
CA ARG A 60 -12.41 11.78 -11.29
C ARG A 60 -11.41 12.93 -11.21
N VAL A 61 -10.63 12.98 -10.14
CA VAL A 61 -9.61 14.01 -9.90
C VAL A 61 -8.20 13.53 -10.22
N ILE A 62 -7.94 12.23 -10.07
CA ILE A 62 -6.65 11.62 -10.39
C ILE A 62 -6.86 10.35 -11.22
N GLU A 63 -6.05 10.19 -12.27
CA GLU A 63 -5.83 8.92 -12.96
C GLU A 63 -4.33 8.73 -13.17
N ILE A 64 -3.75 7.72 -12.51
CA ILE A 64 -2.31 7.45 -12.57
C ILE A 64 -2.07 6.01 -12.99
N ARG A 65 -1.00 5.82 -13.75
CA ARG A 65 -0.44 4.53 -14.11
C ARG A 65 1.04 4.59 -13.82
N GLY A 66 1.56 3.55 -13.20
CA GLY A 66 2.97 3.48 -12.88
C GLY A 66 3.43 2.07 -12.64
N GLU A 67 4.63 1.99 -12.09
CA GLU A 67 5.24 0.74 -11.69
C GLU A 67 5.25 0.59 -10.19
N TRP A 68 5.17 -0.65 -9.73
CA TRP A 68 5.28 -0.97 -8.31
C TRP A 68 6.16 -2.20 -8.11
N SER A 69 6.78 -2.31 -6.95
CA SER A 69 7.58 -3.47 -6.54
C SER A 69 7.36 -3.76 -5.07
N VAL A 70 7.70 -4.97 -4.66
CA VAL A 70 7.75 -5.34 -3.25
C VAL A 70 9.11 -5.93 -2.93
N ARG A 71 9.63 -5.59 -1.75
CA ARG A 71 10.78 -6.24 -1.15
C ARG A 71 10.46 -6.47 0.32
N GLU A 72 10.42 -7.74 0.72
CA GLU A 72 10.08 -8.14 2.08
C GLU A 72 8.66 -7.67 2.47
N ASP A 73 8.56 -6.68 3.35
CA ASP A 73 7.32 -6.05 3.79
C ASP A 73 7.14 -4.63 3.24
N VAL A 74 8.05 -4.17 2.38
CA VAL A 74 8.03 -2.83 1.79
C VAL A 74 7.44 -2.87 0.40
N ILE A 75 6.37 -2.11 0.18
CA ILE A 75 5.84 -1.80 -1.14
C ILE A 75 6.39 -0.45 -1.63
N GLU A 76 6.82 -0.41 -2.88
CA GLU A 76 7.27 0.80 -3.55
C GLU A 76 6.41 1.07 -4.78
N PHE A 77 5.94 2.31 -4.92
CA PHE A 77 5.32 2.86 -6.12
C PHE A 77 6.33 3.83 -6.75
N LYS A 78 6.78 3.54 -7.97
CA LYS A 78 7.68 4.45 -8.70
C LYS A 78 6.90 5.68 -9.18
N SER A 79 7.60 6.82 -9.28
CA SER A 79 7.07 8.07 -9.82
C SER A 79 6.40 7.83 -11.18
N PRO A 80 5.24 8.47 -11.45
CA PRO A 80 4.54 9.42 -10.58
C PRO A 80 3.70 8.73 -9.50
N TYR A 81 3.85 9.13 -8.23
CA TYR A 81 2.92 8.83 -7.13
C TYR A 81 2.68 10.10 -6.31
N PHE A 82 1.46 10.28 -5.81
CA PHE A 82 1.09 11.43 -4.97
C PHE A 82 0.45 10.93 -3.69
N LEU A 83 0.82 11.50 -2.54
CA LEU A 83 0.06 11.25 -1.33
C LEU A 83 -1.27 12.01 -1.46
N ASN A 84 -2.38 11.27 -1.40
CA ASN A 84 -3.67 11.93 -1.28
C ASN A 84 -3.70 12.51 0.14
N LEU A 85 -3.82 13.82 0.24
CA LEU A 85 -4.16 14.53 1.47
C LEU A 85 -5.53 15.15 1.15
N ASP A 86 -6.60 14.44 1.50
CA ASP A 86 -8.01 14.64 1.10
C ASP A 86 -8.48 16.09 0.85
N ARG A 87 -7.91 17.07 1.56
CA ARG A 87 -8.25 18.49 1.48
C ARG A 87 -7.61 19.20 0.28
N ASP A 88 -6.41 18.79 -0.12
CA ASP A 88 -5.56 19.53 -1.02
C ASP A 88 -5.91 19.26 -2.50
N LEU A 89 -6.38 18.05 -2.83
CA LEU A 89 -6.72 17.68 -4.21
C LEU A 89 -7.89 18.48 -4.81
N VAL A 90 -8.83 18.91 -3.98
CA VAL A 90 -10.00 19.68 -4.43
C VAL A 90 -9.75 21.18 -4.33
N MET A 91 -9.03 21.63 -3.29
CA MET A 91 -8.76 23.06 -3.12
C MET A 91 -7.61 23.57 -3.97
N TYR A 92 -6.61 22.74 -4.28
CA TYR A 92 -5.37 23.13 -4.95
C TYR A 92 -4.91 22.09 -5.98
N PRO A 93 -5.72 21.77 -7.00
CA PRO A 93 -5.37 20.76 -8.02
C PRO A 93 -4.07 21.11 -8.78
N GLU A 94 -3.74 22.39 -8.90
CA GLU A 94 -2.51 22.88 -9.53
C GLU A 94 -1.24 22.50 -8.76
N LEU A 95 -1.34 22.32 -7.43
CA LEU A 95 -0.22 21.95 -6.57
C LEU A 95 0.02 20.43 -6.54
N LEU A 96 -0.81 19.64 -7.25
CA LEU A 96 -0.65 18.19 -7.28
C LEU A 96 0.73 17.81 -7.81
N GLN A 97 1.18 18.42 -8.90
CA GLN A 97 2.49 18.14 -9.51
C GLN A 97 3.66 18.40 -8.54
N ASP A 98 3.54 19.36 -7.63
CA ASP A 98 4.58 19.68 -6.64
C ASP A 98 4.74 18.58 -5.59
N THR A 99 3.77 17.67 -5.49
CA THR A 99 3.79 16.52 -4.57
C THR A 99 4.11 15.20 -5.28
N GLU A 100 4.48 15.24 -6.57
CA GLU A 100 4.90 14.05 -7.31
C GLU A 100 6.18 13.45 -6.71
N SER A 101 6.12 12.17 -6.39
CA SER A 101 7.25 11.45 -5.81
C SER A 101 7.12 9.95 -6.02
N ASN A 102 8.07 9.18 -5.48
CA ASN A 102 7.86 7.76 -5.23
C ASN A 102 7.01 7.58 -3.97
N GLY A 103 6.18 6.55 -3.93
CA GLY A 103 5.42 6.15 -2.75
C GLY A 103 6.04 4.93 -2.07
N LEU A 104 6.51 5.06 -0.84
CA LEU A 104 6.97 3.91 -0.03
C LEU A 104 5.95 3.58 1.06
N GLY A 105 5.75 2.29 1.30
CA GLY A 105 4.81 1.82 2.30
C GLY A 105 5.16 0.46 2.89
N TYR A 106 4.47 0.11 3.97
CA TYR A 106 4.63 -1.17 4.67
C TYR A 106 3.38 -2.02 4.49
N ILE A 107 3.57 -3.33 4.32
CA ILE A 107 2.53 -4.33 4.06
C ILE A 107 2.31 -5.19 5.30
N TRP A 108 1.06 -5.51 5.61
CA TRP A 108 0.70 -6.50 6.61
C TRP A 108 -0.57 -7.25 6.23
N LYS A 109 -0.93 -8.23 7.06
CA LYS A 109 -2.23 -8.92 6.98
C LYS A 109 -3.04 -8.64 8.24
N LYS A 110 -4.26 -8.17 8.05
CA LYS A 110 -5.26 -8.02 9.12
C LYS A 110 -6.41 -8.98 8.84
N VAL A 111 -6.61 -9.96 9.73
CA VAL A 111 -7.64 -11.01 9.59
C VAL A 111 -7.58 -11.70 8.20
N GLY A 112 -6.36 -12.02 7.74
CA GLY A 112 -6.12 -12.69 6.46
C GLY A 112 -6.18 -11.79 5.22
N VAL A 113 -6.61 -10.54 5.35
CA VAL A 113 -6.70 -9.56 4.26
C VAL A 113 -5.42 -8.73 4.22
N PHE A 114 -4.87 -8.52 3.02
CA PHE A 114 -3.71 -7.65 2.83
C PHE A 114 -4.08 -6.19 3.01
N GLU A 115 -3.24 -5.47 3.76
CA GLU A 115 -3.29 -4.03 3.94
C GLU A 115 -1.89 -3.45 3.73
N PHE A 116 -1.81 -2.20 3.29
CA PHE A 116 -0.57 -1.43 3.29
C PHE A 116 -0.86 0.05 3.51
N CYS A 117 0.11 0.82 4.00
CA CYS A 117 0.01 2.28 4.02
C CYS A 117 1.23 2.92 3.39
N VAL A 118 0.99 3.95 2.58
CA VAL A 118 2.04 4.68 1.85
C VAL A 118 2.29 6.04 2.53
N GLY A 119 3.55 6.40 2.77
CA GLY A 119 3.92 7.72 3.31
C GLY A 119 4.81 7.69 4.55
N TYR A 120 5.08 8.90 5.06
CA TYR A 120 6.28 9.20 5.87
C TYR A 120 6.15 8.98 7.40
N PHE A 121 4.96 8.71 7.96
CA PHE A 121 4.77 8.74 9.41
C PHE A 121 3.90 7.61 10.00
N GLY A 122 4.56 6.86 10.90
CA GLY A 122 4.07 6.07 12.05
C GLY A 122 2.66 5.49 12.02
N VAL A 123 2.57 4.16 12.09
CA VAL A 123 1.40 3.24 12.15
C VAL A 123 0.24 3.67 13.08
N ASP A 124 0.41 4.73 13.86
CA ASP A 124 -0.48 5.17 14.94
C ASP A 124 -1.12 6.57 14.72
N LEU A 125 -0.96 7.20 13.55
CA LEU A 125 -1.60 8.49 13.26
C LEU A 125 -3.00 8.35 12.61
N PRO A 126 -3.99 9.17 13.01
CA PRO A 126 -5.24 9.26 12.26
C PRO A 126 -4.97 9.86 10.86
N ASN A 127 -5.64 9.32 9.83
CA ASN A 127 -5.54 9.75 8.42
C ASN A 127 -4.31 9.26 7.62
N GLN A 128 -3.75 8.11 7.96
CA GLN A 128 -2.77 7.46 7.07
C GLN A 128 -3.39 7.07 5.71
N ASN A 129 -2.56 7.12 4.66
CA ASN A 129 -2.88 6.62 3.32
C ASN A 129 -2.82 5.09 3.29
N CYS A 130 -3.72 4.47 4.06
CA CYS A 130 -3.84 3.04 4.25
C CYS A 130 -4.89 2.46 3.32
N TYR A 131 -4.55 1.35 2.69
CA TYR A 131 -5.38 0.64 1.75
C TYR A 131 -5.54 -0.81 2.16
N ARG A 132 -6.75 -1.32 2.01
CA ARG A 132 -7.11 -2.72 2.23
C ARG A 132 -7.52 -3.34 0.91
N ARG A 133 -7.06 -4.56 0.67
CA ARG A 133 -7.48 -5.35 -0.49
C ARG A 133 -8.98 -5.65 -0.37
N LEU A 134 -9.73 -5.42 -1.44
CA LEU A 134 -11.09 -5.92 -1.56
C LEU A 134 -11.04 -7.45 -1.54
N ASN A 135 -11.92 -8.05 -0.76
CA ASN A 135 -12.16 -9.49 -0.86
C ASN A 135 -13.04 -9.69 -2.08
N ASP A 136 -12.54 -10.44 -3.06
CA ASP A 136 -13.36 -10.98 -4.14
C ASP A 136 -14.37 -11.99 -3.58
#